data_AF-A0A2U1FQ06-F1
#
_entry.id   AF-A0A2U1FQ06-F1
#
_cell.length_a   1.000
_cell.length_b   1.000
_cell.length_c   1.000
_cell.angle_alpha   90.00
_cell.angle_beta   90.00
_cell.angle_gamma   90.00
#
_symmetry.space_group_name_H-M   'P 1'
#
loop_
_entity.id
_entity.type
_entity.pdbx_description
1 polymer ?
#
loop_
_entity_poly.entity_id
_entity_poly.type
_entity_poly.pdbx_seq_one_letter_code
_entity_poly.pdbx_strand_id
1 'polypeptide(L)' 'MSEPRPAHIPDDAGGDPACWMHRVCDECGRLADEDPPTRCPSCGARLEAD' A
#
# COMPACT_ATOMS: atom_id res chain seq x y z
N MET A 1 30.82 0.15 -32.42
CA MET A 1 29.46 -0.38 -32.56
C MET A 1 28.91 -0.48 -31.15
N SER A 2 28.06 0.47 -30.76
CA SER A 2 27.49 0.56 -29.41
C SER A 2 26.40 -0.49 -29.25
N GLU A 3 26.58 -1.42 -28.32
CA GLU A 3 25.51 -2.33 -27.90
C GLU A 3 24.37 -1.51 -27.27
N PRO A 4 23.10 -1.73 -27.65
CA PRO A 4 21.98 -1.04 -27.03
C PRO A 4 21.90 -1.47 -25.56
N ARG A 5 21.93 -0.49 -24.66
CA ARG A 5 21.69 -0.67 -23.22
C ARG A 5 20.29 -1.28 -23.03
N PRO A 6 20.10 -2.24 -22.10
CA PRO A 6 18.78 -2.82 -21.85
C PRO A 6 17.78 -1.69 -21.55
N ALA A 7 16.68 -1.67 -22.30
CA ALA A 7 15.59 -0.74 -22.08
C ALA A 7 15.08 -0.95 -20.65
N HIS A 8 15.22 0.11 -19.84
CA HIS A 8 14.66 0.22 -18.51
C HIS A 8 13.18 -0.17 -18.57
N ILE A 9 12.79 -1.24 -17.86
CA ILE A 9 11.39 -1.58 -17.64
C ILE A 9 10.75 -0.36 -16.98
N PRO A 10 9.70 0.24 -17.57
CA PRO A 10 8.96 1.29 -16.90
C PRO A 10 8.46 0.74 -15.57
N ASP A 11 8.87 1.39 -14.49
CA ASP A 11 8.31 1.28 -13.16
C ASP A 11 6.84 1.76 -13.23
N ASP A 12 5.96 0.96 -13.79
CA ASP A 12 4.54 1.25 -13.85
C ASP A 12 3.83 0.42 -12.76
N ALA A 13 3.54 1.13 -11.67
CA ALA A 13 2.68 0.76 -10.54
C ALA A 13 3.26 -0.11 -9.42
N GLY A 14 4.39 0.30 -8.84
CA GLY A 14 4.80 -0.10 -7.50
C GLY A 14 5.00 1.07 -6.53
N GLY A 15 4.51 2.27 -6.86
CA GLY A 15 4.59 3.42 -5.96
C GLY A 15 3.58 3.24 -4.83
N ASP A 16 4.02 3.26 -3.56
CA ASP A 16 3.14 3.35 -2.39
C ASP A 16 2.23 4.56 -2.57
N PRO A 17 0.94 4.38 -2.91
CA PRO A 17 0.04 5.49 -2.76
C PRO A 17 -0.06 5.63 -1.24
N ALA A 18 0.31 6.79 -0.68
CA ALA A 18 0.19 7.06 0.75
C ALA A 18 -1.22 6.73 1.34
N CYS A 19 -2.22 6.50 0.49
CA CYS A 19 -3.48 5.81 0.76
C CYS A 19 -3.35 4.44 1.45
N TRP A 20 -2.29 3.66 1.27
CA TRP A 20 -2.14 2.35 1.92
C TRP A 20 -1.71 2.46 3.38
N MET A 21 -1.03 3.55 3.76
CA MET A 21 -0.64 3.81 5.16
C MET A 21 -1.86 4.02 6.06
N HIS A 22 -2.90 4.71 5.57
CA HIS A 22 -4.19 4.85 6.27
C HIS A 22 -4.93 3.52 6.47
N ARG A 23 -4.55 2.46 5.73
CA ARG A 23 -5.11 1.12 5.89
C ARG A 23 -4.34 0.27 6.88
N VAL A 24 -3.17 0.70 7.34
CA VAL A 24 -2.36 -0.03 8.32
C VAL A 24 -2.87 0.28 9.72
N CYS A 25 -3.13 -0.77 10.50
CA CYS A 25 -3.49 -0.64 11.90
C CYS A 25 -2.27 -0.32 12.76
N ASP A 26 -2.29 0.79 13.50
CA ASP A 26 -1.20 1.16 14.42
C ASP A 26 -1.01 0.12 15.55
N GLU A 27 -2.09 -0.50 16.01
CA GLU A 27 -2.05 -1.48 17.11
C GLU A 27 -1.39 -2.81 16.73
N CYS A 28 -1.59 -3.30 15.50
CA CYS A 28 -1.15 -4.64 15.11
C CYS A 28 -0.35 -4.72 13.81
N GLY A 29 -0.18 -3.61 13.10
CA GLY A 29 0.54 -3.51 11.83
C GLY A 29 -0.13 -4.18 10.64
N ARG A 30 -1.37 -4.68 10.77
CA ARG A 30 -2.10 -5.29 9.66
C ARG A 30 -2.70 -4.25 8.73
N LEU A 31 -2.63 -4.55 7.44
CA LEU A 31 -3.38 -3.85 6.40
C LEU A 31 -4.85 -4.31 6.39
N ALA A 32 -5.79 -3.37 6.34
CA ALA A 32 -7.17 -3.64 6.01
C ALA A 32 -7.35 -3.89 4.50
N ASP A 33 -8.09 -4.94 4.15
CA ASP A 33 -8.42 -5.29 2.77
C ASP A 33 -9.59 -4.46 2.23
N GLU A 34 -10.52 -4.09 3.11
CA GLU A 34 -11.73 -3.30 2.79
C GLU A 34 -11.43 -1.79 2.75
N ASP A 35 -12.02 -1.10 1.76
CA ASP A 35 -11.96 0.35 1.58
C ASP A 35 -13.38 0.93 1.44
N PRO A 36 -13.79 1.91 2.28
CA PRO A 36 -13.02 2.57 3.34
C PRO A 36 -12.88 1.72 4.61
N PRO A 37 -11.66 1.61 5.18
CA PRO A 37 -11.43 0.80 6.37
C PRO A 37 -12.02 1.51 7.60
N THR A 38 -13.06 0.93 8.21
CA THR A 38 -13.60 1.45 9.48
C THR A 38 -13.01 0.73 10.70
N ARG A 39 -12.60 -0.53 10.54
CA ARG A 39 -12.01 -1.38 11.58
C ARG A 39 -11.00 -2.38 11.03
N CYS A 40 -10.01 -2.74 11.85
CA CYS A 40 -9.05 -3.79 11.53
C CYS A 40 -9.73 -5.17 11.61
N PRO A 41 -9.63 -6.03 10.58
CA PRO A 41 -10.20 -7.38 10.60
C PRO A 41 -9.45 -8.34 11.52
N SER A 42 -8.23 -7.99 11.95
CA SER A 42 -7.39 -8.87 12.78
C SER A 42 -7.61 -8.65 14.28
N CYS A 43 -7.69 -7.39 14.73
CA CYS A 43 -7.81 -7.04 16.16
C CYS A 43 -9.10 -6.28 16.52
N GLY A 44 -9.85 -5.78 15.53
CA GLY A 44 -11.10 -5.03 15.74
C GLY A 44 -10.92 -3.54 16.11
N ALA A 45 -9.69 -3.04 16.17
CA ALA A 45 -9.38 -1.62 16.40
C ALA A 45 -10.01 -0.74 15.31
N ARG A 46 -10.40 0.51 15.66
CA ARG A 46 -10.92 1.48 14.70
C ARG A 46 -9.77 2.03 13.86
N LEU A 47 -9.92 2.02 12.54
CA LEU A 47 -8.97 2.64 11.61
C LEU A 47 -9.54 4.00 11.22
N GLU A 48 -8.71 5.03 11.19
CA GLU A 48 -9.10 6.39 10.82
C GLU A 48 -9.10 6.46 9.29
N ALA A 49 -10.28 6.45 8.67
CA ALA A 49 -10.41 6.70 7.25
C ALA A 49 -10.50 8.22 7.04
N ASP A 50 -9.38 8.86 6.69
CA ASP A 50 -9.35 10.26 6.20
C ASP A 50 -9.45 10.28 4.67
#